data_AF-A0A2V8EUM2-F1
#
_entry.id   AF-A0A2V8EUM2-F1
#
_cell.length_a   1.000
_cell.length_b   1.000
_cell.length_c   1.000
_cell.angle_alpha   90.00
_cell.angle_beta   90.00
_cell.angle_gamma   90.00
#
_symmetry.space_group_name_H-M   'P 1'
#
loop_
_entity.id
_entity.type
_entity.pdbx_description
1 polymer ?
#
loop_
_entity_poly.entity_id
_entity_poly.type
_entity_poly.pdbx_seq_one_letter_code
_entity_poly.pdbx_strand_id
1 'polypeptide(L)'
;QGDLAEAALNLAVEQRMIRAELVFMLGGEVESEEVEAAQSTELQEGRLQNRGQRDLRAATIAMSQAEKQLTAANTGEALTAERAAVAALQRAFSRDRYILRALATRSRLDLARRLTGSLSEATGSRRYPPLVPANRRAALLQDLLSGIAGLLHVAPDEPARRPGAFRQRALVIAEEAVRIEPAAPLLRQAAAELQRAADAADDPAGRSRALTAAATSASSEARGAHADAALASPAIVPALSGAFADALASGRRR
;
A
#
# COMPACT_ATOMS: atom_id res chain seq x y z
N GLN A 1 3.88 38.16 -41.17
CA GLN A 1 2.50 37.64 -41.17
C GLN A 1 2.39 36.32 -41.95
N GLY A 2 3.09 36.12 -43.08
CA GLY A 2 3.08 34.84 -43.81
C GLY A 2 3.61 33.63 -43.02
N ASP A 3 4.70 33.81 -42.27
CA ASP A 3 5.35 32.75 -41.48
C ASP A 3 4.44 32.14 -40.39
N LEU A 4 3.63 32.97 -39.72
CA LEU A 4 2.67 32.50 -38.70
C LEU A 4 1.49 31.74 -39.32
N ALA A 5 1.07 32.10 -40.53
CA ALA A 5 -0.01 31.42 -41.23
C ALA A 5 0.44 30.04 -41.72
N GLU A 6 1.68 29.93 -42.23
CA GLU A 6 2.29 28.66 -42.61
C GLU A 6 2.49 27.74 -41.41
N ALA A 7 2.98 28.27 -40.28
CA ALA A 7 3.10 27.52 -39.03
C ALA A 7 1.73 27.04 -38.50
N ALA A 8 0.69 27.87 -38.58
CA ALA A 8 -0.67 27.47 -38.18
C ALA A 8 -1.24 26.34 -39.05
N LEU A 9 -0.97 26.38 -40.36
CA LEU A 9 -1.39 25.32 -41.29
C LEU A 9 -0.65 24.00 -41.02
N ASN A 10 0.65 24.05 -40.75
CA ASN A 10 1.42 22.86 -40.37
C ASN A 10 0.88 22.23 -39.07
N LEU A 11 0.57 23.07 -38.08
CA LEU A 11 -0.04 22.61 -36.83
C LEU A 11 -1.45 22.03 -37.05
N ALA A 12 -2.24 22.58 -37.98
CA ALA A 12 -3.55 22.02 -38.34
C ALA A 12 -3.43 20.59 -38.91
N VAL A 13 -2.41 20.34 -39.74
CA VAL A 13 -2.13 19.00 -40.29
C VAL A 13 -1.74 18.03 -39.17
N GLU A 14 -0.90 18.44 -38.24
CA GLU A 14 -0.52 17.62 -37.08
C GLU A 14 -1.74 17.29 -36.20
N GLN A 15 -2.59 18.29 -35.90
CA GLN A 15 -3.82 18.07 -35.15
C GLN A 15 -4.77 17.07 -35.84
N ARG A 16 -4.88 17.16 -37.18
CA ARG A 16 -5.67 16.20 -37.98
C ARG A 16 -5.11 14.78 -37.88
N MET A 17 -3.78 14.64 -37.93
CA MET A 17 -3.10 13.34 -37.81
C MET A 17 -3.32 12.74 -36.42
N ILE A 18 -3.10 13.51 -35.36
CA ILE A 18 -3.31 13.07 -33.97
C ILE A 18 -4.75 12.65 -33.73
N ARG A 19 -5.73 13.42 -34.23
CA ARG A 19 -7.14 13.04 -34.13
C ARG A 19 -7.43 11.73 -34.85
N ALA A 20 -6.89 11.55 -36.06
CA ALA A 20 -7.11 10.33 -36.84
C ALA A 20 -6.55 9.09 -36.13
N GLU A 21 -5.34 9.18 -35.56
CA GLU A 21 -4.75 8.11 -34.75
C GLU A 21 -5.57 7.81 -33.50
N LEU A 22 -6.06 8.84 -32.80
CA LEU A 22 -6.90 8.68 -31.63
C LEU A 22 -8.22 7.97 -31.96
N VAL A 23 -8.90 8.38 -33.02
CA VAL A 23 -10.16 7.76 -33.48
C VAL A 23 -9.92 6.31 -33.91
N PHE A 24 -8.81 6.04 -34.61
CA PHE A 24 -8.41 4.70 -35.01
C PHE A 24 -8.16 3.79 -33.79
N MET A 25 -7.39 4.25 -32.81
CA MET A 25 -7.14 3.49 -31.56
C MET A 25 -8.41 3.21 -30.75
N LEU A 26 -9.45 4.03 -30.90
CA LEU A 26 -10.72 3.89 -30.19
C LEU A 26 -11.70 2.92 -30.85
N GLY A 27 -11.34 2.30 -31.98
CA GLY A 27 -12.14 1.23 -32.59
C GLY A 27 -13.16 1.68 -33.64
N GLY A 28 -13.09 2.94 -34.09
CA GLY A 28 -13.65 3.32 -35.38
C GLY A 28 -15.16 3.20 -35.61
N GLU A 29 -16.02 3.19 -34.59
CA GLU A 29 -17.48 3.35 -34.78
C GLU A 29 -18.06 4.23 -33.65
N VAL A 30 -18.65 5.37 -34.02
CA VAL A 30 -19.50 6.17 -33.13
C VAL A 30 -20.93 5.88 -33.55
N GLU A 31 -21.48 4.75 -33.11
CA GLU A 31 -22.90 4.48 -33.30
C GLU A 31 -23.75 5.41 -32.43
N SER A 32 -24.85 5.87 -33.02
CA SER A 32 -25.84 6.77 -32.44
C SER A 32 -26.66 6.09 -31.34
N GLU A 33 -26.90 6.85 -30.27
CA GLU A 33 -27.77 6.54 -29.13
C GLU A 33 -29.21 6.26 -29.58
N GLU A 34 -29.81 5.12 -29.18
CA GLU A 34 -31.26 5.08 -28.90
C GLU A 34 -31.80 3.85 -28.14
N VAL A 35 -31.04 2.79 -27.83
CA VAL A 35 -31.61 1.63 -27.12
C VAL A 35 -30.71 1.14 -26.00
N GLU A 36 -30.92 1.63 -24.78
CA GLU A 36 -30.85 0.81 -23.54
C GLU A 36 -31.09 1.68 -22.29
N ALA A 37 -32.37 1.87 -21.97
CA ALA A 37 -32.79 2.40 -20.69
C ALA A 37 -33.75 1.42 -20.00
N ALA A 38 -33.25 0.27 -19.54
CA ALA A 38 -33.99 -0.56 -18.59
C ALA A 38 -33.11 -1.63 -17.90
N GLN A 39 -32.45 -1.29 -16.79
CA GLN A 39 -32.31 -2.17 -15.60
C GLN A 39 -31.45 -1.51 -14.50
N SER A 40 -31.98 -1.45 -13.28
CA SER A 40 -31.60 -0.52 -12.21
C SER A 40 -30.35 -0.88 -11.38
N THR A 41 -29.47 -1.76 -11.86
CA THR A 41 -28.12 -1.97 -11.31
C THR A 41 -27.00 -1.89 -12.36
N GLU A 42 -27.36 -1.99 -13.64
CA GLU A 42 -26.52 -1.77 -14.83
C GLU A 42 -26.29 -0.26 -15.13
N LEU A 43 -27.12 0.61 -14.54
CA LEU A 43 -27.09 2.05 -14.72
C LEU A 43 -25.78 2.72 -14.24
N GLN A 44 -25.06 2.19 -13.25
CA GLN A 44 -23.82 2.86 -12.78
C GLN A 44 -22.62 2.57 -13.67
N GLU A 45 -22.46 1.32 -14.12
CA GLU A 45 -21.42 0.93 -15.08
C GLU A 45 -21.70 1.54 -16.45
N GLY A 46 -22.96 1.52 -16.91
CA GLY A 46 -23.41 2.25 -18.08
C GLY A 46 -23.14 3.76 -17.97
N ARG A 47 -23.44 4.41 -16.83
CA ARG A 47 -23.12 5.84 -16.64
C ARG A 47 -21.62 6.14 -16.62
N LEU A 48 -20.77 5.21 -16.19
CA LEU A 48 -19.31 5.39 -16.20
C LEU A 48 -18.75 5.23 -17.62
N GLN A 49 -19.21 4.21 -18.34
CA GLN A 49 -18.87 4.00 -19.74
C GLN A 49 -19.37 5.15 -20.62
N ASN A 50 -20.62 5.59 -20.41
CA ASN A 50 -21.21 6.73 -21.10
C ASN A 50 -20.52 8.05 -20.75
N ARG A 51 -20.05 8.23 -19.50
CA ARG A 51 -19.22 9.39 -19.13
C ARG A 51 -17.89 9.39 -19.87
N GLY A 52 -17.19 8.26 -19.92
CA GLY A 52 -15.92 8.13 -20.64
C GLY A 52 -16.07 8.33 -22.15
N GLN A 53 -17.11 7.75 -22.76
CA GLN A 53 -17.43 7.96 -24.17
C GLN A 53 -17.81 9.42 -24.45
N ARG A 54 -18.59 10.05 -23.56
CA ARG A 54 -18.94 11.47 -23.66
C ARG A 54 -17.70 12.37 -23.57
N ASP A 55 -16.78 12.11 -22.66
CA ASP A 55 -15.54 12.88 -22.52
C ASP A 55 -14.61 12.69 -23.73
N LEU A 56 -14.55 11.48 -24.31
CA LEU A 56 -13.82 11.23 -25.55
C LEU A 56 -14.46 11.95 -26.75
N ARG A 57 -15.79 11.90 -26.90
CA ARG A 57 -16.51 12.66 -27.94
C ARG A 57 -16.26 14.16 -27.79
N ALA A 58 -16.29 14.68 -26.55
CA ALA A 58 -15.98 16.08 -26.27
C ALA A 58 -14.54 16.46 -26.66
N ALA A 59 -13.57 15.57 -26.45
CA ALA A 59 -12.19 15.76 -26.90
C ALA A 59 -12.09 15.83 -28.43
N THR A 60 -12.73 14.90 -29.15
CA THR A 60 -12.73 14.88 -30.62
C THR A 60 -13.37 16.12 -31.23
N ILE A 61 -14.46 16.63 -30.63
CA ILE A 61 -15.11 17.88 -31.05
C ILE A 61 -14.16 19.06 -30.84
N ALA A 62 -13.52 19.16 -29.67
CA ALA A 62 -12.58 20.24 -29.37
C ALA A 62 -11.34 20.22 -30.28
N MET A 63 -10.79 19.04 -30.59
CA MET A 63 -9.70 18.87 -31.57
C MET A 63 -10.12 19.31 -32.98
N SER A 64 -11.35 19.00 -33.39
CA SER A 64 -11.87 19.43 -34.70
C SER A 64 -12.07 20.95 -34.77
N GLN A 65 -12.46 21.57 -33.65
CA GLN A 65 -12.55 23.02 -33.54
C GLN A 65 -11.15 23.66 -33.55
N ALA A 66 -10.16 23.06 -32.91
CA ALA A 66 -8.77 23.52 -32.99
C ALA A 66 -8.24 23.47 -34.42
N GLU A 67 -8.40 22.35 -35.14
CA GLU A 67 -8.03 22.22 -36.55
C GLU A 67 -8.68 23.31 -37.42
N LYS A 68 -9.98 23.55 -37.24
CA LYS A 68 -10.72 24.59 -37.97
C LYS A 68 -10.13 25.99 -37.71
N GLN A 69 -9.82 26.31 -36.46
CA GLN A 69 -9.27 27.62 -36.10
C GLN A 69 -7.82 27.81 -36.55
N LEU A 70 -7.02 26.75 -36.52
CA LEU A 70 -5.66 26.75 -37.07
C LEU A 70 -5.66 26.94 -38.59
N THR A 71 -6.59 26.29 -39.30
CA THR A 71 -6.78 26.47 -40.74
C THR A 71 -7.19 27.91 -41.09
N ALA A 72 -7.96 28.57 -40.22
CA ALA A 72 -8.34 29.97 -40.34
C ALA A 72 -7.28 30.97 -39.80
N ALA A 73 -6.10 30.49 -39.37
CA ALA A 73 -5.04 31.27 -38.73
C ALA A 73 -5.45 32.01 -37.43
N ASN A 74 -6.51 31.56 -36.75
CA ASN A 74 -6.99 32.11 -35.48
C ASN A 74 -6.33 31.40 -34.28
N THR A 75 -5.05 31.69 -34.05
CA THR A 75 -4.22 30.97 -33.06
C THR A 75 -4.71 31.08 -31.60
N GLY A 76 -5.33 32.20 -31.22
CA GLY A 76 -5.86 32.39 -29.86
C GLY A 76 -7.10 31.52 -29.56
N GLU A 77 -8.02 31.42 -30.53
CA GLU A 77 -9.19 30.55 -30.41
C GLU A 77 -8.78 29.08 -30.54
N ALA A 78 -7.78 28.77 -31.38
CA ALA A 78 -7.19 27.44 -31.50
C ALA A 78 -6.61 26.95 -30.17
N LEU A 79 -5.78 27.76 -29.49
CA LEU A 79 -5.20 27.39 -28.20
C LEU A 79 -6.26 27.11 -27.13
N THR A 80 -7.37 27.85 -27.17
CA THR A 80 -8.50 27.64 -26.25
C THR A 80 -9.17 26.29 -26.51
N ALA A 81 -9.38 25.95 -27.79
CA ALA A 81 -9.93 24.65 -28.19
C ALA A 81 -8.97 23.48 -27.87
N GLU A 82 -7.67 23.64 -28.06
CA GLU A 82 -6.65 22.64 -27.69
C GLU A 82 -6.63 22.36 -26.19
N ARG A 83 -6.67 23.41 -25.36
CA ARG A 83 -6.75 23.25 -23.90
C ARG A 83 -8.03 22.51 -23.48
N ALA A 84 -9.15 22.81 -24.12
CA ALA A 84 -10.41 22.10 -23.88
C ALA A 84 -10.32 20.62 -24.27
N ALA A 85 -9.64 20.31 -25.39
CA ALA A 85 -9.39 18.94 -25.82
C ALA A 85 -8.53 18.17 -24.79
N VAL A 86 -7.42 18.75 -24.33
CA VAL A 86 -6.56 18.14 -23.31
C VAL A 86 -7.32 17.91 -22.00
N ALA A 87 -8.12 18.87 -21.54
CA ALA A 87 -8.93 18.71 -20.33
C ALA A 87 -10.00 17.61 -20.47
N ALA A 88 -10.58 17.43 -21.66
CA ALA A 88 -11.52 16.35 -21.95
C ALA A 88 -10.80 14.97 -21.98
N LEU A 89 -9.62 14.88 -22.60
CA LEU A 89 -8.80 13.66 -22.58
C LEU A 89 -8.37 13.30 -21.16
N GLN A 90 -7.92 14.26 -20.36
CA GLN A 90 -7.51 14.03 -18.98
C GLN A 90 -8.67 13.49 -18.14
N ARG A 91 -9.90 13.99 -18.34
CA ARG A 91 -11.10 13.46 -17.68
C ARG A 91 -11.42 12.03 -18.15
N ALA A 92 -11.40 11.80 -19.46
CA ALA A 92 -11.61 10.48 -20.06
C ALA A 92 -10.60 9.42 -19.59
N PHE A 93 -9.36 9.81 -19.30
CA PHE A 93 -8.27 8.93 -18.85
C PHE A 93 -7.99 8.96 -17.35
N SER A 94 -8.76 9.72 -16.58
CA SER A 94 -8.59 9.79 -15.13
C SER A 94 -8.90 8.46 -14.42
N ARG A 95 -8.49 8.40 -13.14
CA ARG A 95 -8.14 7.23 -12.30
C ARG A 95 -9.18 6.11 -12.16
N ASP A 96 -10.41 6.28 -12.65
CA ASP A 96 -11.46 5.27 -12.60
C ASP A 96 -11.27 4.14 -13.63
N ARG A 97 -10.57 4.41 -14.76
CA ARG A 97 -10.39 3.41 -15.83
C ARG A 97 -9.16 2.51 -15.66
N TYR A 98 -8.13 2.98 -14.95
CA TYR A 98 -6.94 2.17 -14.64
C TYR A 98 -7.21 1.08 -13.60
N ILE A 99 -8.17 1.29 -12.71
CA ILE A 99 -8.57 0.28 -11.71
C ILE A 99 -9.38 -0.85 -12.38
N LEU A 100 -10.18 -0.54 -13.41
CA LEU A 100 -11.05 -1.52 -14.06
C LEU A 100 -10.36 -2.31 -15.19
N ARG A 101 -9.35 -1.76 -15.87
CA ARG A 101 -8.60 -2.50 -16.92
C ARG A 101 -7.62 -3.53 -16.36
N ALA A 102 -7.21 -3.40 -15.10
CA ALA A 102 -6.34 -4.38 -14.42
C ALA A 102 -7.11 -5.60 -13.86
N LEU A 103 -8.44 -5.58 -13.86
CA LEU A 103 -9.31 -6.69 -13.42
C LEU A 103 -9.94 -7.39 -14.63
N ALA A 104 -9.11 -7.85 -15.57
CA ALA A 104 -9.56 -8.52 -16.80
C ALA A 104 -10.15 -9.94 -16.58
N THR A 105 -10.25 -10.40 -15.34
CA THR A 105 -10.98 -11.63 -15.00
C THR A 105 -12.02 -11.29 -13.94
N ARG A 106 -13.31 -11.44 -14.28
CA ARG A 106 -14.38 -11.54 -13.29
C ARG A 106 -14.06 -12.73 -12.41
N SER A 107 -13.47 -12.49 -11.23
CA SER A 107 -13.61 -13.46 -10.16
C SER A 107 -15.10 -13.44 -9.79
N ARG A 108 -15.84 -14.43 -10.30
CA ARG A 108 -17.21 -14.69 -9.83
C ARG A 108 -17.06 -14.95 -8.33
N LEU A 109 -17.48 -14.01 -7.51
CA LEU A 109 -17.55 -14.20 -6.06
C LEU A 109 -18.41 -15.44 -5.85
N ASP A 110 -17.78 -16.53 -5.42
CA ASP A 110 -18.49 -17.75 -5.08
C ASP A 110 -19.28 -17.46 -3.80
N LEU A 111 -20.58 -17.23 -3.98
CA LEU A 111 -21.52 -16.94 -2.89
C LEU A 111 -21.63 -18.10 -1.91
N ALA A 112 -21.26 -19.33 -2.32
CA ALA A 112 -21.16 -20.46 -1.41
C ALA A 112 -19.90 -20.42 -0.52
N ARG A 113 -18.90 -19.59 -0.87
CA ARG A 113 -17.61 -19.50 -0.17
C ARG A 113 -17.36 -18.19 0.59
N ARG A 114 -18.30 -17.24 0.62
CA ARG A 114 -18.19 -16.01 1.43
C ARG A 114 -19.57 -15.38 1.60
N LEU A 115 -20.14 -15.27 2.79
CA LEU A 115 -19.65 -14.52 3.95
C LEU A 115 -20.15 -15.18 5.25
N THR A 116 -19.32 -15.94 5.95
CA THR A 116 -19.59 -16.31 7.35
C THR A 116 -18.99 -15.23 8.24
N GLY A 117 -19.84 -14.40 8.85
CA GLY A 117 -19.45 -13.29 9.74
C GLY A 117 -20.62 -12.33 9.98
N SER A 118 -20.58 -11.58 11.08
CA SER A 118 -21.66 -10.65 11.42
C SER A 118 -21.57 -9.36 10.59
N LEU A 119 -22.69 -8.91 10.02
CA LEU A 119 -22.80 -7.61 9.33
C LEU A 119 -22.44 -6.41 10.23
N SER A 120 -22.47 -6.59 11.55
CA SER A 120 -22.01 -5.59 12.51
C SER A 120 -20.50 -5.30 12.44
N GLU A 121 -19.72 -6.19 11.81
CA GLU A 121 -18.25 -6.05 11.66
C GLU A 121 -17.86 -5.26 10.40
N ALA A 122 -18.81 -4.99 9.49
CA ALA A 122 -18.57 -4.25 8.25
C ALA A 122 -18.51 -2.73 8.51
N THR A 123 -17.40 -2.25 9.06
CA THR A 123 -17.24 -0.87 9.53
C THR A 123 -16.78 0.15 8.46
N GLY A 124 -16.56 -0.24 7.20
CA GLY A 124 -16.36 0.71 6.10
C GLY A 124 -15.52 0.23 4.91
N SER A 125 -15.32 1.12 3.92
CA SER A 125 -14.52 0.88 2.71
C SER A 125 -13.00 0.95 2.94
N ARG A 126 -12.57 1.52 4.07
CA ARG A 126 -11.18 1.48 4.53
C ARG A 126 -10.94 0.17 5.25
N ARG A 127 -10.18 -0.72 4.62
CA ARG A 127 -9.56 -1.83 5.33
C ARG A 127 -8.32 -1.28 6.03
N TYR A 128 -8.39 -1.12 7.34
CA TYR A 128 -7.18 -1.09 8.13
C TYR A 128 -6.60 -2.51 8.06
N PRO A 129 -5.37 -2.70 7.57
CA PRO A 129 -4.75 -4.00 7.74
C PRO A 129 -4.79 -4.32 9.23
N PRO A 130 -5.21 -5.54 9.65
CA PRO A 130 -5.05 -5.91 11.03
C PRO A 130 -3.57 -5.68 11.38
N LEU A 131 -3.32 -5.03 12.51
CA LEU A 131 -1.98 -4.82 13.03
C LEU A 131 -1.44 -6.19 13.50
N VAL A 132 -1.23 -7.11 12.55
CA VAL A 132 -0.54 -8.35 12.80
C VAL A 132 0.91 -7.95 12.99
N PRO A 133 1.54 -8.24 14.14
CA PRO A 133 2.97 -8.01 14.26
C PRO A 133 3.64 -8.81 13.16
N ALA A 134 4.36 -8.14 12.26
CA ALA A 134 5.05 -8.75 11.12
C ALA A 134 5.96 -9.91 11.54
N ASN A 135 6.30 -9.97 12.84
CA ASN A 135 6.87 -11.12 13.52
C ASN A 135 6.36 -11.16 14.98
N ARG A 136 5.49 -12.12 15.33
CA ARG A 136 4.95 -12.27 16.71
C ARG A 136 6.04 -12.46 17.75
N ARG A 137 7.09 -13.23 17.42
CA ARG A 137 8.25 -13.46 18.29
C ARG A 137 9.00 -12.15 18.54
N ALA A 138 9.21 -11.35 17.50
CA ALA A 138 9.86 -10.06 17.63
C ALA A 138 9.06 -9.07 18.50
N ALA A 139 7.73 -9.04 18.37
CA ALA A 139 6.87 -8.22 19.24
C ALA A 139 6.98 -8.64 20.71
N LEU A 140 6.92 -9.95 21.00
CA LEU A 140 7.10 -10.44 22.38
C LEU A 140 8.50 -10.12 22.95
N LEU A 141 9.54 -10.14 22.11
CA LEU A 141 10.89 -9.76 22.51
C LEU A 141 11.01 -8.25 22.79
N GLN A 142 10.26 -7.41 22.06
CA GLN A 142 10.16 -5.97 22.35
C GLN A 142 9.45 -5.71 23.69
N ASP A 143 8.35 -6.42 23.96
CA ASP A 143 7.63 -6.34 25.22
C ASP A 143 8.51 -6.79 26.41
N LEU A 144 9.29 -7.87 26.21
CA LEU A 144 10.27 -8.34 27.20
C LEU A 144 11.33 -7.27 27.50
N LEU A 145 11.92 -6.65 26.46
CA LEU A 145 12.91 -5.59 26.63
C LEU A 145 12.32 -4.36 27.32
N SER A 146 11.07 -4.00 27.00
CA SER A 146 10.35 -2.92 27.68
C SER A 146 10.17 -3.22 29.18
N GLY A 147 9.81 -4.47 29.52
CA GLY A 147 9.71 -4.93 30.90
C GLY A 147 11.03 -4.84 31.66
N ILE A 148 12.15 -5.27 31.05
CA ILE A 148 13.49 -5.17 31.66
C ILE A 148 13.91 -3.70 31.82
N ALA A 149 13.63 -2.84 30.84
CA ALA A 149 13.89 -1.41 30.93
C ALA A 149 13.10 -0.75 32.07
N GLY A 150 11.84 -1.16 32.30
CA GLY A 150 11.05 -0.71 33.45
C GLY A 150 11.60 -1.15 34.81
N LEU A 151 12.36 -2.25 34.86
CA LEU A 151 13.07 -2.67 36.07
C LEU A 151 14.36 -1.87 36.30
N LEU A 152 15.06 -1.48 35.22
CA LEU A 152 16.26 -0.63 35.25
C LEU A 152 15.91 0.82 35.60
N HIS A 153 14.85 1.34 34.99
CA HIS A 153 14.32 2.68 35.24
C HIS A 153 13.29 2.62 36.37
N VAL A 154 13.78 2.60 37.60
CA VAL A 154 12.94 2.94 38.75
C VAL A 154 12.62 4.43 38.65
N ALA A 155 11.44 4.79 38.15
CA ALA A 155 10.97 6.16 38.16
C ALA A 155 10.98 6.70 39.60
N PRO A 156 11.50 7.91 39.85
CA PRO A 156 11.57 8.51 41.18
C PRO A 156 10.18 8.80 41.79
N ASP A 157 9.13 8.87 40.97
CA ASP A 157 7.77 9.27 41.37
C ASP A 157 6.79 8.10 41.59
N GLU A 158 7.24 6.84 41.63
CA GLU A 158 6.34 5.71 41.92
C GLU A 158 5.94 5.73 43.42
N PRO A 159 4.63 5.73 43.76
CA PRO A 159 4.18 5.72 45.16
C PRO A 159 4.72 4.48 45.88
N ALA A 160 5.11 4.66 47.15
CA ALA A 160 5.76 3.68 48.03
C ALA A 160 5.55 2.22 47.59
N ARG A 161 6.54 1.66 46.89
CA ARG A 161 6.51 0.28 46.38
C ARG A 161 6.23 -0.67 47.53
N ARG A 162 5.22 -1.54 47.37
CA ARG A 162 5.01 -2.68 48.26
C ARG A 162 6.33 -3.47 48.40
N PRO A 163 6.73 -3.87 49.62
CA PRO A 163 7.87 -4.76 49.82
C PRO A 163 7.74 -5.99 48.90
N GLY A 164 8.82 -6.35 48.19
CA GLY A 164 8.82 -7.48 47.26
C GLY A 164 8.24 -7.22 45.86
N ALA A 165 7.68 -6.03 45.57
CA ALA A 165 7.12 -5.72 44.24
C ALA A 165 8.16 -5.77 43.11
N PHE A 166 9.43 -5.46 43.40
CA PHE A 166 10.52 -5.62 42.43
C PHE A 166 10.77 -7.11 42.14
N ARG A 167 10.94 -7.91 43.19
CA ARG A 167 11.19 -9.36 43.11
C ARG A 167 10.10 -10.06 42.30
N GLN A 168 8.84 -9.76 42.60
CA GLN A 168 7.70 -10.32 41.88
C GLN A 168 7.69 -9.93 40.39
N ARG A 169 7.92 -8.65 40.08
CA ARG A 169 8.00 -8.18 38.68
C ARG A 169 9.15 -8.85 37.91
N ALA A 170 10.33 -8.97 38.52
CA ALA A 170 11.47 -9.65 37.93
C ALA A 170 11.22 -11.13 37.64
N LEU A 171 10.54 -11.85 38.56
CA LEU A 171 10.17 -13.25 38.36
C LEU A 171 9.12 -13.43 37.25
N VAL A 172 8.11 -12.57 37.18
CA VAL A 172 7.11 -12.60 36.09
C VAL A 172 7.79 -12.39 34.73
N ILE A 173 8.70 -11.42 34.64
CA ILE A 173 9.45 -11.16 33.39
C ILE A 173 10.36 -12.35 33.06
N ALA A 174 10.94 -13.03 34.06
CA ALA A 174 11.72 -14.25 33.85
C ALA A 174 10.86 -15.41 33.28
N GLU A 175 9.65 -15.59 33.78
CA GLU A 175 8.70 -16.57 33.25
C GLU A 175 8.30 -16.26 31.80
N GLU A 176 8.02 -14.98 31.51
CA GLU A 176 7.70 -14.54 30.15
C GLU A 176 8.87 -14.79 29.18
N ALA A 177 10.12 -14.55 29.60
CA ALA A 177 11.30 -14.85 28.79
C ALA A 177 11.39 -16.34 28.38
N VAL A 178 11.07 -17.26 29.31
CA VAL A 178 11.05 -18.70 29.02
C VAL A 178 9.87 -19.09 28.11
N ARG A 179 8.70 -18.45 28.29
CA ARG A 179 7.50 -18.73 27.49
C ARG A 179 7.64 -18.31 26.02
N ILE A 180 8.41 -17.26 25.74
CA ILE A 180 8.63 -16.78 24.37
C ILE A 180 9.26 -17.87 23.50
N GLU A 181 10.34 -18.51 23.98
CA GLU A 181 10.95 -19.66 23.31
C GLU A 181 11.84 -20.47 24.27
N PRO A 182 11.36 -21.62 24.78
CA PRO A 182 12.09 -22.42 25.77
C PRO A 182 13.43 -22.99 25.26
N ALA A 183 13.55 -23.19 23.95
CA ALA A 183 14.74 -23.75 23.32
C ALA A 183 15.87 -22.72 23.16
N ALA A 184 15.56 -21.41 23.21
CA ALA A 184 16.54 -20.35 22.98
C ALA A 184 17.50 -20.23 24.18
N PRO A 185 18.82 -20.47 24.00
CA PRO A 185 19.78 -20.46 25.10
C PRO A 185 19.91 -19.07 25.74
N LEU A 186 19.85 -18.01 24.93
CA LEU A 186 19.97 -16.63 25.40
C LEU A 186 18.73 -16.16 26.17
N LEU A 187 17.53 -16.65 25.86
CA LEU A 187 16.33 -16.35 26.66
C LEU A 187 16.33 -17.10 28.00
N ARG A 188 16.81 -18.35 28.03
CA ARG A 188 17.03 -19.07 29.29
C ARG A 188 18.09 -18.37 30.16
N GLN A 189 19.15 -17.85 29.53
CA GLN A 189 20.14 -17.04 30.22
C GLN A 189 19.54 -15.75 30.77
N ALA A 190 18.75 -15.02 29.97
CA ALA A 190 18.05 -13.82 30.42
C ALA A 190 17.11 -14.10 31.62
N ALA A 191 16.36 -15.20 31.58
CA ALA A 191 15.49 -15.61 32.69
C ALA A 191 16.29 -15.92 33.98
N ALA A 192 17.43 -16.60 33.86
CA ALA A 192 18.31 -16.89 34.99
C ALA A 192 18.97 -15.62 35.58
N GLU A 193 19.30 -14.64 34.73
CA GLU A 193 19.78 -13.33 35.17
C GLU A 193 18.68 -12.52 35.89
N LEU A 194 17.43 -12.60 35.40
CA LEU A 194 16.28 -11.95 36.05
C LEU A 194 15.94 -12.58 37.41
N GLN A 195 16.06 -13.90 37.55
CA GLN A 195 15.96 -14.59 38.83
C GLN A 195 17.07 -14.14 39.78
N ARG A 196 18.32 -14.06 39.32
CA ARG A 196 19.43 -13.52 40.10
C ARG A 196 19.22 -12.06 40.53
N ALA A 197 18.65 -11.23 39.66
CA ALA A 197 18.27 -9.86 40.01
C ALA A 197 17.18 -9.85 41.11
N ALA A 198 16.20 -10.75 41.01
CA ALA A 198 15.11 -10.89 41.98
C ALA A 198 15.61 -11.33 43.37
N ASP A 199 16.63 -12.19 43.43
CA ASP A 199 17.23 -12.65 44.67
C ASP A 199 18.27 -11.67 45.23
N ALA A 200 18.86 -10.79 44.39
CA ALA A 200 19.71 -9.66 44.80
C ALA A 200 18.89 -8.41 45.23
N ALA A 201 17.75 -8.62 45.90
CA ALA A 201 16.85 -7.54 46.32
C ALA A 201 17.45 -6.59 47.37
N ASP A 202 18.52 -6.99 48.06
CA ASP A 202 19.22 -6.19 49.06
C ASP A 202 20.60 -5.70 48.58
N ASP A 203 21.04 -6.11 47.39
CA ASP A 203 22.29 -5.67 46.75
C ASP A 203 21.99 -4.88 45.46
N PRO A 204 21.96 -3.53 45.51
CA PRO A 204 21.70 -2.70 44.34
C PRO A 204 22.71 -2.91 43.20
N ALA A 205 23.98 -3.15 43.52
CA ALA A 205 25.04 -3.32 42.53
C ALA A 205 24.96 -4.71 41.87
N GLY A 206 24.69 -5.76 42.64
CA GLY A 206 24.41 -7.10 42.13
C GLY A 206 23.17 -7.12 41.23
N ARG A 207 22.09 -6.47 41.67
CA ARG A 207 20.84 -6.34 40.90
C ARG A 207 21.04 -5.62 39.57
N SER A 208 21.72 -4.48 39.57
CA SER A 208 21.98 -3.70 38.36
C SER A 208 22.81 -4.50 37.34
N ARG A 209 23.84 -5.22 37.81
CA ARG A 209 24.66 -6.11 36.97
C ARG A 209 23.82 -7.23 36.35
N ALA A 210 22.99 -7.90 37.15
CA ALA A 210 22.11 -8.97 36.67
C ALA A 210 21.07 -8.46 35.66
N LEU A 211 20.44 -7.31 35.90
CA LEU A 211 19.52 -6.70 34.94
C LEU A 211 20.20 -6.31 33.62
N THR A 212 21.43 -5.79 33.68
CA THR A 212 22.21 -5.44 32.48
C THR A 212 22.59 -6.70 31.68
N ALA A 213 22.95 -7.79 32.35
CA ALA A 213 23.22 -9.07 31.71
C ALA A 213 21.96 -9.69 31.07
N ALA A 214 20.81 -9.59 31.75
CA ALA A 214 19.52 -9.98 31.20
C ALA A 214 19.16 -9.18 29.94
N ALA A 215 19.28 -7.85 30.00
CA ALA A 215 19.02 -6.96 28.88
C ALA A 215 19.93 -7.26 27.68
N THR A 216 21.21 -7.54 27.92
CA THR A 216 22.18 -7.89 26.88
C THR A 216 21.79 -9.18 26.15
N SER A 217 21.42 -10.21 26.91
CA SER A 217 21.02 -11.52 26.36
C SER A 217 19.72 -11.41 25.56
N ALA A 218 18.70 -10.75 26.12
CA ALA A 218 17.42 -10.51 25.45
C ALA A 218 17.57 -9.63 24.19
N SER A 219 18.44 -8.61 24.23
CA SER A 219 18.70 -7.73 23.08
C SER A 219 19.43 -8.44 21.94
N SER A 220 20.23 -9.46 22.25
CA SER A 220 20.88 -10.28 21.22
C SER A 220 19.87 -11.13 20.46
N GLU A 221 18.91 -11.74 21.17
CA GLU A 221 17.82 -12.49 20.54
C GLU A 221 16.86 -11.60 19.78
N ALA A 222 16.52 -10.42 20.34
CA ALA A 222 15.68 -9.45 19.64
C ALA A 222 16.32 -9.01 18.31
N ARG A 223 17.63 -8.73 18.30
CA ARG A 223 18.35 -8.39 17.07
C ARG A 223 18.33 -9.53 16.04
N GLY A 224 18.53 -10.78 16.48
CA GLY A 224 18.41 -11.95 15.61
C GLY A 224 17.00 -12.09 15.03
N ALA A 225 15.98 -12.06 15.88
CA ALA A 225 14.58 -12.16 15.46
C ALA A 225 14.11 -11.02 14.55
N HIS A 226 14.67 -9.81 14.69
CA HIS A 226 14.41 -8.67 13.82
C HIS A 226 15.20 -8.71 12.50
N ALA A 227 16.40 -9.31 12.49
CA ALA A 227 17.19 -9.51 11.28
C ALA A 227 16.64 -10.67 10.42
N ASP A 228 16.17 -11.73 11.07
CA ASP A 228 15.53 -12.91 10.45
C ASP A 228 14.05 -12.69 10.16
N ALA A 229 13.44 -11.62 10.70
CA ALA A 229 12.18 -11.15 10.19
C ALA A 229 12.42 -10.81 8.72
N ALA A 230 12.06 -11.73 7.83
CA ALA A 230 12.06 -11.49 6.41
C ALA A 230 11.44 -10.10 6.24
N LEU A 231 12.25 -9.13 5.77
CA LEU A 231 11.71 -7.94 5.13
C LEU A 231 10.57 -8.49 4.31
N ALA A 232 9.35 -8.04 4.55
CA ALA A 232 8.17 -8.50 3.84
C ALA A 232 8.43 -8.17 2.37
N SER A 233 9.19 -9.04 1.71
CA SER A 233 9.41 -9.07 0.30
C SER A 233 8.01 -9.39 -0.15
N PRO A 234 7.32 -8.43 -0.80
CA PRO A 234 5.95 -8.64 -1.20
C PRO A 234 5.95 -10.00 -1.88
N ALA A 235 5.24 -10.97 -1.28
CA ALA A 235 5.28 -12.34 -1.77
C ALA A 235 5.06 -12.24 -3.26
N ILE A 236 6.07 -12.62 -4.07
CA ILE A 236 5.94 -12.54 -5.52
C ILE A 236 4.73 -13.41 -5.78
N VAL A 237 3.64 -12.74 -6.16
CA VAL A 237 2.36 -13.40 -6.39
C VAL A 237 2.68 -14.57 -7.32
N PRO A 238 2.22 -15.81 -7.06
CA PRO A 238 2.61 -16.96 -7.88
C PRO A 238 2.38 -16.77 -9.39
N ALA A 239 1.54 -15.80 -9.77
CA ALA A 239 1.31 -15.35 -11.14
C ALA A 239 2.48 -14.55 -11.77
N LEU A 240 3.41 -14.03 -10.98
CA LEU A 240 4.52 -13.17 -11.39
C LEU A 240 5.89 -13.87 -11.32
N SER A 241 5.97 -15.08 -10.77
CA SER A 241 7.22 -15.85 -10.68
C SER A 241 7.80 -16.21 -12.06
N GLY A 242 6.95 -16.47 -13.05
CA GLY A 242 7.36 -16.73 -14.44
C GLY A 242 7.98 -15.50 -15.12
N ALA A 243 7.30 -14.35 -15.02
CA ALA A 243 7.78 -13.09 -15.61
C ALA A 243 9.11 -12.62 -14.98
N PHE A 244 9.31 -12.87 -13.69
CA PHE A 244 10.56 -12.55 -12.99
C PHE A 244 11.71 -13.50 -13.39
N ALA A 245 11.44 -14.79 -13.58
CA ALA A 245 12.41 -15.75 -14.07
C ALA A 245 12.85 -15.44 -15.52
N ASP A 246 11.92 -15.02 -16.37
CA ASP A 246 12.20 -14.63 -17.76
C ASP A 246 13.01 -13.32 -17.84
N ALA A 247 12.76 -12.36 -16.95
CA ALA A 247 13.55 -11.13 -16.83
C ALA A 247 15.00 -11.40 -16.36
N LEU A 248 15.20 -12.33 -15.42
CA LEU A 248 16.54 -12.72 -14.97
C LEU A 248 17.31 -13.56 -16.01
N ALA A 249 16.61 -14.34 -16.83
CA ALA A 249 17.21 -15.11 -17.92
C ALA A 249 17.62 -14.23 -19.11
N SER A 250 16.84 -13.19 -19.41
CA SER A 250 17.13 -12.22 -20.48
C SER A 250 18.27 -11.26 -20.13
N GLY A 251 18.43 -10.89 -18.86
CA GLY A 251 19.57 -10.09 -18.38
C GLY A 251 20.92 -10.81 -18.44
N ARG A 252 20.94 -12.14 -18.54
CA ARG A 252 22.16 -12.96 -18.64
C ARG A 252 22.63 -13.19 -20.09
N ARG A 253 21.87 -12.69 -21.08
CA ARG A 253 22.18 -12.78 -22.53
C ARG A 253 22.63 -11.44 -23.14
N ARG A 254 22.97 -10.45 -22.31
CA ARG A 254 23.64 -9.22 -22.74
C ARG A 254 25.09 -9.22 -22.28
#